data_AF-A0A3S0UN78-F1
#
_entry.id   AF-A0A3S0UN78-F1
#
_cell.length_a   1.000
_cell.length_b   1.000
_cell.length_c   1.000
_cell.angle_alpha   90.00
_cell.angle_beta   90.00
_cell.angle_gamma   90.00
#
_symmetry.space_group_name_H-M   'P 1'
#
loop_
_entity.id
_entity.type
_entity.pdbx_description
1 polymer ?
#
loop_
_entity_poly.entity_id
_entity_poly.type
_entity_poly.pdbx_seq_one_letter_code
_entity_poly.pdbx_strand_id
1 'polypeptide(L)'
;MMRSKALEDNLKTMIIKGKPGLKLPSEAMLMKQYQVSRTTVRDAFKKLIGENMIYSLQGKGYFTLNQAFWSTEISFSKKYDSAVNKLYVVNIPFDSYFIDTYQCSDNDFMSLIKVRYQNDQIKKYSIIWVNKTILKNLNFKDCEDSLLSYINSRNITLVNNLKYLGLELPNIYDKKFLQLNFKKYISKKY
;
A
#
# COMPACT_ATOMS: atom_id res chain seq x y z
N MET A 1 -26.16 -17.68 -0.75
CA MET A 1 -25.43 -16.63 -1.50
C MET A 1 -25.85 -15.21 -1.10
N MET A 2 -27.14 -14.90 -0.99
CA MET A 2 -27.65 -13.53 -0.75
C MET A 2 -27.18 -12.89 0.58
N ARG A 3 -27.06 -13.66 1.67
CA ARG A 3 -26.63 -13.17 3.00
C ARG A 3 -25.15 -12.79 3.09
N SER A 4 -24.28 -13.54 2.41
CA SER A 4 -22.84 -13.24 2.34
C SER A 4 -22.59 -11.93 1.62
N LYS A 5 -23.35 -11.67 0.54
CA LYS A 5 -23.27 -10.42 -0.21
C LYS A 5 -23.75 -9.24 0.65
N ALA A 6 -24.87 -9.40 1.36
CA ALA A 6 -25.37 -8.36 2.27
C ALA A 6 -24.38 -8.01 3.39
N LEU A 7 -23.63 -8.99 3.91
CA LEU A 7 -22.54 -8.77 4.86
C LEU A 7 -21.43 -7.91 4.23
N GLU A 8 -20.93 -8.29 3.05
CA GLU A 8 -19.87 -7.56 2.36
C GLU A 8 -20.27 -6.11 2.05
N ASP A 9 -21.48 -5.91 1.53
CA ASP A 9 -21.99 -4.59 1.15
C ASP A 9 -22.15 -3.67 2.37
N ASN A 10 -22.64 -4.22 3.50
CA ASN A 10 -22.77 -3.47 4.73
C ASN A 10 -21.40 -3.11 5.33
N LEU A 11 -20.47 -4.07 5.40
CA LEU A 11 -19.10 -3.80 5.85
C LEU A 11 -18.44 -2.71 5.00
N LYS A 12 -18.55 -2.79 3.67
CA LYS A 12 -18.05 -1.74 2.77
C LYS A 12 -18.68 -0.39 3.06
N THR A 13 -19.99 -0.34 3.28
CA THR A 13 -20.69 0.90 3.63
C THR A 13 -20.19 1.49 4.95
N MET A 14 -20.01 0.66 5.99
CA MET A 14 -19.47 1.11 7.28
C MET A 14 -18.05 1.65 7.15
N ILE A 15 -17.21 0.97 6.35
CA ILE A 15 -15.82 1.39 6.13
C ILE A 15 -15.77 2.70 5.34
N ILE A 16 -16.63 2.85 4.33
CA ILE A 16 -16.65 4.07 3.50
C ILE A 16 -17.11 5.29 4.28
N LYS A 17 -18.09 5.13 5.16
CA LYS A 17 -18.61 6.22 6.00
C LYS A 17 -17.79 6.43 7.28
N GLY A 18 -16.95 5.46 7.65
CA GLY A 18 -16.20 5.46 8.90
C GLY A 18 -14.98 6.38 8.87
N LYS A 19 -14.60 6.89 10.05
CA LYS A 19 -13.31 7.57 10.24
C LYS A 19 -12.17 6.53 10.29
N PRO A 20 -10.92 6.89 9.95
CA PRO A 20 -9.78 6.00 10.14
C PRO A 20 -9.66 5.52 11.59
N GLY A 21 -9.33 4.24 11.79
CA GLY A 21 -9.21 3.63 13.11
C GLY A 21 -10.54 3.25 13.78
N LEU A 22 -11.68 3.38 13.08
CA LEU A 22 -12.97 2.93 13.60
C LEU A 22 -12.97 1.41 13.76
N LYS A 23 -13.34 0.94 14.96
CA LYS A 23 -13.48 -0.49 15.26
C LYS A 23 -14.72 -1.06 14.57
N LEU A 24 -14.55 -2.14 13.81
CA LEU A 24 -15.64 -2.87 13.15
C LEU A 24 -16.28 -3.89 14.10
N PRO A 25 -17.54 -4.31 13.81
CA PRO A 25 -18.20 -5.36 14.58
C PRO A 25 -17.37 -6.66 14.64
N SER A 26 -17.49 -7.39 15.74
CA SER A 26 -16.75 -8.64 15.91
C SER A 26 -17.25 -9.75 14.98
N GLU A 27 -16.42 -10.77 14.74
CA GLU A 27 -16.81 -11.94 13.96
C GLU A 27 -18.11 -12.56 14.50
N ALA A 28 -18.23 -12.70 15.82
CA ALA A 28 -19.41 -13.27 16.46
C ALA A 28 -20.68 -12.41 16.25
N MET A 29 -20.56 -11.09 16.31
CA MET A 29 -21.68 -10.18 16.03
C MET A 29 -22.16 -10.32 14.58
N LEU A 30 -21.22 -10.34 13.63
CA LEU A 30 -21.53 -10.47 12.20
C LEU A 30 -22.10 -11.86 11.86
N MET A 31 -21.57 -12.92 12.46
CA MET A 31 -22.12 -14.28 12.32
C MET A 31 -23.58 -14.32 12.78
N LYS A 32 -23.88 -13.76 13.96
CA LYS A 32 -25.23 -13.73 14.52
C LYS A 32 -26.18 -12.89 13.67
N GLN A 33 -25.74 -11.69 13.28
CA GLN A 33 -26.55 -10.74 12.52
C GLN A 33 -26.90 -11.24 11.12
N TYR A 34 -25.92 -11.80 10.40
CA TYR A 34 -26.10 -12.22 9.01
C TYR A 34 -26.41 -13.72 8.86
N GLN A 35 -26.42 -14.47 9.97
CA GLN A 35 -26.61 -15.92 10.00
C GLN A 35 -25.68 -16.65 9.02
N VAL A 36 -24.38 -16.32 9.10
CA VAL A 36 -23.33 -16.88 8.25
C VAL A 36 -22.29 -17.60 9.10
N SER A 37 -21.52 -18.49 8.45
CA SER A 37 -20.40 -19.17 9.11
C SER A 37 -19.29 -18.19 9.50
N ARG A 38 -18.48 -18.58 10.49
CA ARG A 38 -17.28 -17.84 10.85
C ARG A 38 -16.32 -17.69 9.67
N THR A 39 -16.17 -18.73 8.86
CA THR A 39 -15.33 -18.74 7.66
C THR A 39 -15.75 -17.65 6.69
N THR A 40 -17.06 -17.52 6.44
CA THR A 40 -17.61 -16.47 5.56
C THR A 40 -17.25 -15.06 6.06
N VAL A 41 -17.38 -14.79 7.36
CA VAL A 41 -16.99 -13.48 7.92
C VAL A 41 -15.48 -13.25 7.81
N ARG A 42 -14.67 -14.27 8.09
CA ARG A 42 -13.21 -14.18 7.98
C ARG A 42 -12.77 -13.95 6.54
N ASP A 43 -13.43 -14.56 5.56
CA ASP A 43 -13.11 -14.37 4.16
C ASP A 43 -13.48 -12.96 3.68
N ALA A 44 -14.61 -12.42 4.13
CA ALA A 44 -14.97 -11.02 3.90
C ALA A 44 -13.92 -10.06 4.49
N PHE A 45 -13.48 -10.28 5.73
CA PHE A 45 -12.41 -9.47 6.32
C PHE A 45 -11.08 -9.65 5.62
N LYS A 46 -10.68 -10.87 5.25
CA LYS A 46 -9.46 -11.12 4.48
C LYS A 46 -9.47 -10.36 3.16
N LYS A 47 -10.61 -10.34 2.46
CA LYS A 47 -10.77 -9.57 1.22
C LYS A 47 -10.57 -8.08 1.47
N LEU A 48 -11.22 -7.52 2.50
CA LEU A 48 -11.10 -6.10 2.86
C LEU A 48 -9.68 -5.72 3.33
N ILE A 49 -8.98 -6.62 4.04
CA ILE A 49 -7.55 -6.45 4.38
C ILE A 49 -6.70 -6.47 3.11
N GLY A 50 -6.97 -7.40 2.19
CA GLY A 50 -6.30 -7.47 0.88
C GLY A 50 -6.56 -6.26 -0.01
N GLU A 51 -7.69 -5.57 0.19
CA GLU A 51 -8.05 -4.29 -0.45
C GLU A 51 -7.48 -3.06 0.31
N ASN A 52 -6.70 -3.28 1.38
CA ASN A 52 -6.18 -2.24 2.28
C ASN A 52 -7.26 -1.28 2.81
N MET A 53 -8.49 -1.77 2.97
CA MET A 53 -9.59 -1.00 3.52
C MET A 53 -9.63 -1.04 5.04
N ILE A 54 -9.06 -2.11 5.63
CA ILE A 54 -9.05 -2.37 7.07
C ILE A 54 -7.73 -3.03 7.48
N TYR A 55 -7.43 -3.03 8.77
CA TYR A 55 -6.35 -3.80 9.39
C TYR A 55 -6.89 -4.58 10.60
N SER A 56 -6.17 -5.62 11.02
CA SER A 56 -6.50 -6.38 12.23
C SER A 56 -5.45 -6.15 13.31
N LEU A 57 -5.91 -6.10 14.56
CA LEU A 57 -5.05 -6.14 15.74
C LEU A 57 -5.41 -7.41 16.53
N GLN A 58 -4.44 -8.29 16.74
CA GLN A 58 -4.65 -9.56 17.41
C GLN A 58 -5.30 -9.35 18.78
N GLY A 59 -6.40 -10.06 19.05
CA GLY A 59 -7.19 -9.95 20.27
C GLY A 59 -8.02 -8.66 20.41
N LYS A 60 -7.82 -7.65 19.55
CA LYS A 60 -8.51 -6.35 19.64
C LYS A 60 -9.60 -6.17 18.59
N GLY A 61 -9.48 -6.82 17.44
CA GLY A 61 -10.50 -6.83 16.37
C GLY A 61 -10.00 -6.22 15.07
N TYR A 62 -10.95 -5.73 14.25
CA TYR A 62 -10.69 -5.14 12.93
C TYR A 62 -10.99 -3.65 12.95
N PHE A 63 -10.19 -2.87 12.25
CA PHE A 63 -10.24 -1.40 12.27
C PHE A 63 -10.12 -0.83 10.86
N THR A 64 -10.82 0.26 10.57
CA THR A 64 -10.78 0.93 9.26
C THR A 64 -9.40 1.56 9.00
N LEU A 65 -8.88 1.40 7.79
CA LEU A 65 -7.74 2.17 7.30
C LEU A 65 -8.23 3.49 6.71
N ASN A 66 -7.35 4.49 6.70
CA ASN A 66 -7.60 5.74 5.99
C ASN A 66 -7.81 5.44 4.49
N GLN A 67 -8.82 6.09 3.89
CA GLN A 67 -9.17 5.99 2.47
C GLN A 67 -7.98 6.15 1.53
N ALA A 68 -7.00 6.95 1.93
CA ALA A 68 -5.79 7.15 1.15
C ALA A 68 -4.92 5.88 0.99
N PHE A 69 -5.07 4.87 1.87
CA PHE A 69 -4.39 3.57 1.78
C PHE A 69 -5.18 2.49 1.06
N TRP A 70 -6.46 2.72 0.78
CA TRP A 70 -7.26 1.73 0.07
C TRP A 70 -6.61 1.44 -1.27
N SER A 71 -6.62 0.17 -1.69
CA SER A 71 -6.19 -0.21 -3.03
C SER A 71 -7.26 0.23 -4.03
N THR A 72 -7.35 1.54 -4.30
CA THR A 72 -8.22 2.11 -5.31
C THR A 72 -7.75 1.75 -6.73
N GLU A 73 -6.47 1.37 -6.86
CA GLU A 73 -5.90 0.78 -8.07
C GLU A 73 -5.67 -0.72 -7.83
N ILE A 74 -6.06 -1.56 -8.79
CA ILE A 74 -5.68 -2.97 -8.83
C ILE A 74 -4.15 -3.03 -8.71
N SER A 75 -3.63 -3.82 -7.75
CA SER A 75 -2.18 -3.96 -7.57
C SER A 75 -1.53 -4.32 -8.90
N PHE A 76 -0.33 -3.79 -9.17
CA PHE A 76 0.32 -4.00 -10.48
C PHE A 76 0.35 -5.49 -10.88
N SER A 77 0.62 -6.37 -9.91
CA SER A 77 0.62 -7.83 -10.08
C SER A 77 -0.74 -8.46 -10.42
N LYS A 78 -1.85 -7.82 -10.02
CA LYS A 78 -3.21 -8.24 -10.37
C LYS A 78 -3.73 -7.58 -11.64
N LYS A 79 -3.13 -6.45 -12.04
CA LYS A 79 -3.53 -5.68 -13.23
C LYS A 79 -2.94 -6.25 -14.52
N TYR A 80 -1.77 -6.87 -14.43
CA TYR A 80 -1.03 -7.39 -15.57
C TYR A 80 -0.69 -8.85 -15.33
N ASP A 81 -1.06 -9.71 -16.29
CA ASP A 81 -0.57 -11.10 -16.30
C ASP A 81 0.95 -11.12 -16.45
N SER A 82 1.60 -12.14 -15.86
CA SER A 82 3.07 -12.30 -15.86
C SER A 82 3.82 -11.07 -15.31
N ALA A 83 3.23 -10.36 -14.36
CA ALA A 83 3.85 -9.22 -13.71
C ALA A 83 4.97 -9.67 -12.76
N VAL A 84 6.15 -9.07 -12.92
CA VAL A 84 7.32 -9.31 -12.06
C VAL A 84 7.78 -8.00 -11.44
N ASN A 85 8.03 -8.01 -10.14
CA ASN A 85 8.65 -6.90 -9.44
C ASN A 85 10.13 -7.22 -9.18
N LYS A 86 11.01 -6.23 -9.36
CA LYS A 86 12.41 -6.31 -8.89
C LYS A 86 12.69 -5.11 -8.01
N LEU A 87 13.31 -5.35 -6.85
CA LEU A 87 13.65 -4.30 -5.89
C LEU A 87 15.16 -4.14 -5.80
N TYR A 88 15.64 -2.90 -5.91
CA TYR A 88 17.04 -2.55 -5.85
C TYR A 88 17.28 -1.60 -4.69
N VAL A 89 18.26 -1.90 -3.84
CA VAL A 89 18.77 -0.94 -2.85
C VAL A 89 19.66 0.06 -3.57
N VAL A 90 19.41 1.35 -3.36
CA VAL A 90 20.17 2.44 -3.98
C VAL A 90 20.58 3.46 -2.93
N ASN A 91 21.38 4.45 -3.33
CA ASN A 91 21.78 5.58 -2.49
C ASN A 91 21.30 6.89 -3.13
N ILE A 92 20.00 7.15 -3.05
CA ILE A 92 19.34 8.39 -3.49
C ILE A 92 18.98 9.15 -2.21
N PRO A 93 19.46 10.38 -2.03
CA PRO A 93 19.07 11.22 -0.90
C PRO A 93 17.56 11.33 -0.78
N PHE A 94 17.05 11.42 0.45
CA PHE A 94 15.66 11.71 0.72
C PHE A 94 15.31 13.10 0.17
N ASP A 95 14.09 13.22 -0.34
CA ASP A 95 13.65 14.45 -1.00
C ASP A 95 13.69 15.63 -0.02
N SER A 96 14.38 16.71 -0.41
CA SER A 96 14.54 17.89 0.43
C SER A 96 13.19 18.50 0.83
N TYR A 97 12.17 18.41 -0.03
CA TYR A 97 10.82 18.86 0.31
C TYR A 97 10.30 18.17 1.58
N PHE A 98 10.50 16.85 1.70
CA PHE A 98 10.05 16.09 2.84
C PHE A 98 10.94 16.28 4.08
N ILE A 99 12.25 16.47 3.89
CA ILE A 99 13.18 16.85 4.96
C ILE A 99 12.70 18.14 5.62
N ASP A 100 12.45 19.18 4.82
CA ASP A 100 12.03 20.50 5.30
C ASP A 100 10.62 20.45 5.91
N THR A 101 9.69 19.76 5.23
CA THR A 101 8.27 19.71 5.67
C THR A 101 8.10 18.92 6.97
N TYR A 102 8.83 17.82 7.15
CA TYR A 102 8.66 16.92 8.30
C TYR A 102 9.78 17.01 9.34
N GLN A 103 10.75 17.90 9.13
CA GLN A 103 11.89 18.11 10.04
C GLN A 103 12.60 16.79 10.38
N CYS A 104 12.84 15.97 9.35
CA CYS A 104 13.44 14.65 9.49
C CYS A 104 14.85 14.59 8.89
N SER A 105 15.63 13.59 9.27
CA SER A 105 17.01 13.42 8.80
C SER A 105 17.06 12.47 7.61
N ASP A 106 17.77 12.84 6.53
CA ASP A 106 18.05 11.94 5.41
C ASP A 106 18.71 10.63 5.88
N ASN A 107 19.57 10.73 6.90
CA ASN A 107 20.25 9.58 7.47
C ASN A 107 19.31 8.56 8.12
N ASP A 108 18.06 8.89 8.41
CA ASP A 108 17.06 7.95 8.95
C ASP A 108 16.36 7.15 7.85
N PHE A 109 16.59 7.48 6.58
CA PHE A 109 15.96 6.84 5.45
C PHE A 109 16.95 5.98 4.68
N MET A 110 16.39 5.01 3.98
CA MET A 110 17.08 4.29 2.94
C MET A 110 16.25 4.33 1.66
N SER A 111 16.93 4.43 0.53
CA SER A 111 16.29 4.53 -0.78
C SER A 111 16.29 3.19 -1.52
N LEU A 112 15.16 2.88 -2.12
CA LEU A 112 14.92 1.69 -2.93
C LEU A 112 14.38 2.11 -4.29
N ILE A 113 14.70 1.37 -5.33
CA ILE A 113 14.01 1.44 -6.62
C ILE A 113 13.28 0.14 -6.85
N LYS A 114 11.95 0.22 -7.00
CA LYS A 114 11.12 -0.91 -7.42
C LYS A 114 10.79 -0.77 -8.89
N VAL A 115 11.27 -1.70 -9.71
CA VAL A 115 10.96 -1.78 -11.15
C VAL A 115 9.91 -2.86 -11.37
N ARG A 116 8.88 -2.56 -12.17
CA ARG A 116 7.76 -3.44 -12.45
C ARG A 116 7.74 -3.78 -13.92
N TYR A 117 7.78 -5.08 -14.19
CA TYR A 117 7.86 -5.66 -15.52
C TYR A 117 6.55 -6.34 -15.89
N GLN A 118 6.24 -6.32 -17.18
CA GLN A 118 5.23 -7.18 -17.80
C GLN A 118 5.83 -7.72 -19.10
N ASN A 119 5.85 -9.05 -19.27
CA ASN A 119 6.45 -9.70 -20.44
C ASN A 119 7.88 -9.19 -20.71
N ASP A 120 8.72 -9.16 -19.66
CA ASP A 120 10.10 -8.65 -19.64
C ASP A 120 10.31 -7.17 -20.02
N GLN A 121 9.23 -6.42 -20.30
CA GLN A 121 9.29 -4.97 -20.53
C GLN A 121 8.99 -4.19 -19.26
N ILE A 122 9.76 -3.13 -19.01
CA ILE A 122 9.51 -2.21 -17.90
C ILE A 122 8.23 -1.43 -18.18
N LYS A 123 7.27 -1.49 -17.25
CA LYS A 123 6.04 -0.69 -17.30
C LYS A 123 6.06 0.48 -16.36
N LYS A 124 6.72 0.34 -15.21
CA LYS A 124 6.76 1.36 -14.17
C LYS A 124 7.97 1.16 -13.28
N TYR A 125 8.52 2.25 -12.75
CA TYR A 125 9.37 2.18 -11.58
C TYR A 125 8.86 3.10 -10.47
N SER A 126 9.35 2.90 -9.25
CA SER A 126 9.09 3.77 -8.10
C SER A 126 10.38 3.94 -7.33
N ILE A 127 10.71 5.18 -6.97
CA ILE A 127 11.68 5.46 -5.92
C ILE A 127 10.91 5.42 -4.60
N ILE A 128 11.42 4.70 -3.63
CA ILE A 128 10.79 4.48 -2.34
C ILE A 128 11.81 4.78 -1.27
N TRP A 129 11.51 5.70 -0.37
CA TRP A 129 12.30 5.93 0.82
C TRP A 129 11.61 5.30 2.02
N VAL A 130 12.37 4.52 2.78
CA VAL A 130 11.89 3.77 3.93
C VAL A 130 12.67 4.21 5.16
N ASN A 131 11.97 4.62 6.21
CA ASN A 131 12.62 4.99 7.46
C ASN A 131 13.17 3.73 8.15
N LYS A 132 14.50 3.59 8.20
CA LYS A 132 15.19 2.41 8.74
C LYS A 132 15.19 2.36 10.27
N THR A 133 14.92 3.49 10.95
CA THR A 133 14.81 3.50 12.42
C THR A 133 13.47 2.89 12.87
N ILE A 134 12.42 3.07 12.08
CA ILE A 134 11.10 2.45 12.26
C ILE A 134 11.11 0.99 11.77
N LEU A 135 11.58 0.76 10.54
CA LEU A 135 11.59 -0.56 9.89
C LEU A 135 12.94 -1.25 10.05
N LYS A 136 13.30 -1.56 11.31
CA LYS A 136 14.54 -2.27 11.64
C LYS A 136 14.62 -3.64 10.95
N ASN A 137 15.78 -3.99 10.40
CA ASN A 137 16.08 -5.28 9.75
C ASN A 137 15.16 -5.58 8.54
N LEU A 138 15.05 -4.62 7.62
CA LEU A 138 14.34 -4.79 6.35
C LEU A 138 14.90 -5.98 5.55
N ASN A 139 14.05 -6.98 5.32
CA ASN A 139 14.33 -8.02 4.34
C ASN A 139 13.76 -7.59 2.99
N PHE A 140 14.64 -7.23 2.06
CA PHE A 140 14.25 -6.71 0.75
C PHE A 140 13.41 -7.70 -0.06
N LYS A 141 13.68 -9.00 0.08
CA LYS A 141 12.94 -10.05 -0.63
C LYS A 141 11.47 -10.06 -0.25
N ASP A 142 11.17 -9.85 1.04
CA ASP A 142 9.80 -9.80 1.54
C ASP A 142 9.06 -8.51 1.12
N CYS A 143 9.81 -7.48 0.67
CA CYS A 143 9.27 -6.21 0.19
C CYS A 143 9.04 -6.17 -1.33
N GLU A 144 9.57 -7.15 -2.07
CA GLU A 144 9.53 -7.19 -3.54
C GLU A 144 8.10 -7.19 -4.07
N ASP A 145 7.18 -7.88 -3.40
CA ASP A 145 5.78 -7.91 -3.82
C ASP A 145 5.00 -6.71 -3.28
N SER A 146 5.02 -6.51 -1.96
CA SER A 146 4.24 -5.45 -1.31
C SER A 146 4.93 -4.97 -0.04
N LEU A 147 5.55 -3.79 -0.12
CA LEU A 147 6.09 -3.09 1.05
C LEU A 147 5.00 -2.84 2.10
N LEU A 148 3.77 -2.56 1.68
CA LEU A 148 2.64 -2.37 2.59
C LEU A 148 2.30 -3.64 3.36
N SER A 149 2.29 -4.79 2.67
CA SER A 149 2.07 -6.09 3.33
C SER A 149 3.20 -6.43 4.30
N TYR A 150 4.45 -6.08 3.94
CA TYR A 150 5.60 -6.21 4.83
C TYR A 150 5.49 -5.33 6.08
N ILE A 151 5.08 -4.07 5.94
CA ILE A 151 4.88 -3.16 7.08
C ILE A 151 3.78 -3.70 8.02
N ASN A 152 2.67 -4.17 7.45
CA ASN A 152 1.56 -4.71 8.22
C ASN A 152 1.96 -5.99 8.99
N SER A 153 2.83 -6.84 8.44
CA SER A 153 3.30 -8.05 9.13
C SER A 153 4.19 -7.74 10.34
N ARG A 154 4.74 -6.52 10.43
CA ARG A 154 5.58 -6.04 11.54
C ARG A 154 4.78 -5.38 12.66
N ASN A 155 3.44 -5.49 12.64
CA ASN A 155 2.53 -4.80 13.56
C ASN A 155 2.68 -3.28 13.58
N ILE A 156 3.21 -2.69 12.50
CA ILE A 156 3.29 -1.25 12.33
C ILE A 156 1.96 -0.80 11.72
N THR A 157 1.25 0.09 12.43
CA THR A 157 -0.03 0.62 11.95
C THR A 157 0.20 1.89 11.15
N LEU A 158 -0.20 1.88 9.89
CA LEU A 158 -0.18 3.08 9.05
C LEU A 158 -1.46 3.89 9.27
N VAL A 159 -1.30 5.16 9.66
CA VAL A 159 -2.41 6.02 10.08
C VAL A 159 -2.80 7.02 9.00
N ASN A 160 -1.83 7.55 8.25
CA ASN A 160 -2.07 8.58 7.23
C ASN A 160 -1.23 8.39 5.97
N ASN A 161 -1.80 8.74 4.81
CA ASN A 161 -1.11 8.70 3.52
C ASN A 161 -1.31 10.01 2.78
N LEU A 162 -0.24 10.54 2.20
CA LEU A 162 -0.24 11.78 1.43
C LEU A 162 0.16 11.44 0.00
N LYS A 163 -0.59 11.97 -0.97
CA LYS A 163 -0.35 11.74 -2.39
C LYS A 163 -0.17 13.09 -3.07
N TYR A 164 0.93 13.25 -3.79
CA TYR A 164 1.20 14.47 -4.56
C TYR A 164 1.33 14.13 -6.05
N LEU A 165 0.83 14.99 -6.92
CA LEU A 165 1.00 14.88 -8.36
C LEU A 165 1.70 16.16 -8.85
N GLY A 166 2.93 16.00 -9.33
CA GLY A 166 3.73 17.10 -9.86
C GLY A 166 4.03 16.90 -11.35
N LEU A 167 4.32 18.01 -12.04
CA LEU A 167 4.92 18.00 -13.37
C LEU A 167 6.40 18.37 -13.23
N GLU A 168 7.29 17.48 -13.63
CA GLU A 168 8.73 17.66 -13.48
C GLU A 168 9.50 17.24 -14.73
N LEU A 169 10.72 17.76 -14.89
CA LEU A 169 11.61 17.26 -15.92
C LEU A 169 12.08 15.82 -15.58
N PRO A 170 12.31 14.98 -16.60
CA PRO A 170 12.82 13.63 -16.39
C PRO A 170 14.20 13.65 -15.72
N ASN A 171 14.42 12.75 -14.77
CA ASN A 171 15.72 12.54 -14.14
C ASN A 171 16.51 11.40 -14.81
N ILE A 172 17.70 11.10 -14.29
CA ILE A 172 18.56 10.04 -14.84
C ILE A 172 17.91 8.65 -14.81
N TYR A 173 17.02 8.39 -13.84
CA TYR A 173 16.31 7.12 -13.71
C TYR A 173 15.14 7.01 -14.69
N ASP A 174 14.47 8.12 -15.00
CA ASP A 174 13.45 8.18 -16.06
C ASP A 174 14.05 7.78 -17.41
N LYS A 175 15.26 8.27 -17.72
CA LYS A 175 16.00 7.85 -18.92
C LYS A 175 16.35 6.36 -18.87
N LYS A 176 16.91 5.91 -17.74
CA LYS A 176 17.38 4.53 -17.58
C LYS A 176 16.25 3.50 -17.69
N PHE A 177 15.12 3.75 -17.04
CA PHE A 177 14.05 2.75 -16.90
C PHE A 177 12.90 2.95 -17.88
N LEU A 178 12.59 4.18 -18.26
CA LEU A 178 11.44 4.50 -19.13
C LEU A 178 11.85 4.95 -20.53
N GLN A 179 13.16 5.07 -20.81
CA GLN A 179 13.70 5.50 -22.11
C GLN A 179 13.12 6.85 -22.59
N LEU A 180 12.74 7.72 -21.64
CA LEU A 180 12.12 8.99 -21.92
C LEU A 180 13.14 10.04 -22.36
N ASN A 181 12.70 10.95 -23.24
CA ASN A 181 13.51 12.04 -23.75
C ASN A 181 13.36 13.29 -22.86
N PHE A 182 14.46 13.93 -22.47
CA PHE A 182 14.52 14.96 -21.42
C PHE A 182 13.82 16.29 -21.72
N LYS A 183 13.25 16.47 -22.92
CA LYS A 183 12.74 17.78 -23.37
C LYS A 183 11.29 18.06 -23.00
N LYS A 184 10.61 17.18 -22.25
CA LYS A 184 9.20 17.36 -21.87
C LYS A 184 8.98 17.05 -20.40
N TYR A 185 8.18 17.89 -19.72
CA TYR A 185 7.69 17.61 -18.38
C TYR A 185 6.88 16.33 -18.36
N ILE A 186 7.05 15.54 -17.31
CA ILE A 186 6.34 14.31 -17.06
C ILE A 186 5.58 14.39 -15.74
N SER A 187 4.45 13.70 -15.68
CA SER A 187 3.68 13.56 -14.46
C SER A 187 4.38 12.58 -13.51
N LYS A 188 4.71 13.05 -12.30
CA LYS A 188 5.23 12.21 -11.21
C LYS A 188 4.24 12.20 -10.06
N LYS A 189 3.96 10.99 -9.58
CA LYS A 189 3.10 10.73 -8.43
C LYS A 189 3.98 10.30 -7.27
N TYR A 190 3.97 11.10 -6.21
CA TYR A 190 4.59 10.82 -4.92
C TYR A 190 3.56 10.18 -3.99
#